data_AF-A0A967GTL5-F1
#
_entry.id   AF-A0A967GTL5-F1
#
_cell.length_a   1.000
_cell.length_b   1.000
_cell.length_c   1.000
_cell.angle_alpha   90.00
_cell.angle_beta   90.00
_cell.angle_gamma   90.00
#
_symmetry.space_group_name_H-M   'P 1'
#
loop_
_entity.id
_entity.type
_entity.pdbx_description
1 polymer ?
#
loop_
_entity_poly.entity_id
_entity_poly.type
_entity_poly.pdbx_seq_one_letter_code
_entity_poly.pdbx_strand_id
1 'polypeptide(L)'
;QRMLRRMVEADAGCCVLEVSSHALSLRRVDGCEFEGAIFTNLTQDHLDFHGSFEGYLRAKRRLFEEFPLNWAAMNIDDEAWGRLASSFKGR
;
A
#
# COMPACT_ATOMS: atom_id res chain seq x y z
N GLN A 1 -5.96 15.98 1.83
CA GLN A 1 -5.04 15.48 2.87
C GLN A 1 -5.07 16.34 4.16
N ARG A 2 -6.20 16.44 4.88
CA ARG A 2 -6.31 17.34 6.06
C ARG A 2 -5.54 16.87 7.29
N MET A 3 -5.50 15.55 7.54
CA MET A 3 -4.78 15.00 8.71
C MET A 3 -3.26 15.15 8.56
N LEU A 4 -2.72 14.83 7.39
CA LEU A 4 -1.29 15.03 7.09
C LEU A 4 -0.89 16.50 7.27
N ARG A 5 -1.74 17.45 6.86
CA ARG A 5 -1.51 18.88 7.09
C ARG A 5 -1.39 19.22 8.59
N ARG A 6 -2.28 18.67 9.42
CA ARG A 6 -2.22 18.88 10.88
C ARG A 6 -0.97 18.27 11.51
N MET A 7 -0.46 17.16 10.98
CA MET A 7 0.79 16.56 11.45
C MET A 7 1.99 17.46 11.14
N VAL A 8 2.04 18.05 9.95
CA VAL A 8 3.07 19.05 9.60
C VAL A 8 2.96 20.28 10.50
N GLU A 9 1.74 20.77 10.76
CA GLU A 9 1.52 21.90 11.68
C GLU A 9 1.92 21.60 13.13
N ALA A 10 2.00 20.32 13.49
CA ALA A 10 2.47 19.83 14.79
C ALA A 10 3.96 19.41 14.79
N ASP A 11 4.73 19.80 13.76
CA ASP A 11 6.16 19.53 13.62
C ASP A 11 6.53 18.02 13.58
N ALA A 12 5.61 17.18 13.09
CA ALA A 12 5.88 15.75 12.93
C ALA A 12 6.84 15.50 11.75
N GLY A 13 8.00 14.90 12.04
CA GLY A 13 9.01 14.55 11.03
C GLY A 13 8.72 13.28 10.23
N CYS A 14 7.77 12.45 10.66
CA CYS A 14 7.38 11.23 9.95
C CYS A 14 5.90 10.87 10.16
N CYS A 15 5.35 10.07 9.25
CA CYS A 15 4.00 9.54 9.33
C CYS A 15 3.99 8.09 8.85
N VAL A 16 3.33 7.22 9.60
CA VAL A 16 3.02 5.85 9.16
C VAL A 16 1.53 5.81 8.84
N LEU A 17 1.20 5.36 7.63
CA LEU A 17 -0.18 5.30 7.14
C LEU A 17 -0.58 3.85 6.87
N GLU A 18 -1.73 3.45 7.41
CA GLU A 18 -2.39 2.24 6.95
C GLU A 18 -3.08 2.53 5.61
N VAL A 19 -2.72 1.77 4.58
CA VAL A 19 -3.28 1.90 3.24
C VAL A 19 -4.10 0.66 2.91
N SER A 20 -5.42 0.77 3.06
CA SER A 20 -6.33 -0.33 2.74
C SER A 20 -6.40 -0.57 1.23
N SER A 21 -6.76 -1.79 0.83
CA SER A 21 -7.01 -2.10 -0.58
C SER A 21 -8.11 -1.22 -1.19
N HIS A 22 -9.11 -0.84 -0.40
CA HIS A 22 -10.16 0.07 -0.83
C HIS A 22 -9.60 1.46 -1.13
N ALA A 23 -8.67 1.95 -0.30
CA ALA A 23 -8.02 3.23 -0.54
C ALA A 23 -7.21 3.21 -1.86
N LEU A 24 -6.55 2.10 -2.17
CA LEU A 24 -5.86 1.89 -3.44
C LEU A 24 -6.84 1.77 -4.61
N SER A 25 -7.87 0.93 -4.53
CA SER A 25 -8.86 0.79 -5.61
C SER A 25 -9.61 2.09 -5.90
N LEU A 26 -9.90 2.88 -4.87
CA LEU A 26 -10.63 4.15 -4.98
C LEU A 26 -9.71 5.38 -5.09
N ARG A 27 -8.41 5.17 -5.32
CA ARG A 27 -7.43 6.25 -5.56
C ARG A 27 -7.37 7.31 -4.45
N ARG A 28 -7.67 6.94 -3.20
CA ARG A 28 -7.75 7.87 -2.05
C ARG A 28 -6.39 8.40 -1.61
N VAL A 29 -5.32 7.67 -1.93
CA VAL A 29 -3.93 7.98 -1.54
C VAL A 29 -3.07 8.42 -2.71
N ASP A 30 -3.63 8.62 -3.91
CA ASP A 30 -2.87 8.98 -5.12
C ASP A 30 -2.13 10.33 -5.00
N GLY A 31 -2.60 11.23 -4.12
CA GLY A 31 -1.91 12.49 -3.82
C GLY A 31 -0.85 12.38 -2.73
N CYS A 32 -0.47 11.18 -2.29
CA CYS A 32 0.57 10.94 -1.29
C CYS A 32 1.84 10.41 -1.97
N GLU A 33 2.98 10.98 -1.60
CA GLU A 33 4.28 10.38 -1.89
C GLU A 33 4.73 9.56 -0.67
N PHE A 34 5.07 8.30 -0.90
CA PHE A 34 5.52 7.39 0.15
C PHE A 34 7.02 7.16 0.03
N GLU A 35 7.75 7.30 1.14
CA GLU A 35 9.18 6.99 1.19
C GLU A 35 9.44 5.48 0.98
N GLY A 36 8.60 4.65 1.60
CA GLY A 36 8.61 3.20 1.40
C GLY A 36 7.29 2.56 1.82
N ALA A 37 7.16 1.27 1.51
CA ALA A 37 5.94 0.51 1.78
C ALA A 37 6.23 -0.82 2.48
N ILE A 38 5.31 -1.24 3.34
CA ILE A 38 5.42 -2.50 4.08
C ILE A 38 4.24 -3.40 3.71
N PHE A 39 4.52 -4.63 3.32
CA PHE A 39 3.54 -5.70 3.17
C PHE A 39 3.63 -6.68 4.34
N THR A 40 2.53 -6.84 5.08
CA THR A 40 2.46 -7.71 6.26
C THR A 40 1.92 -9.10 5.94
N ASN A 41 0.75 -9.21 5.34
CA ASN A 41 0.14 -10.46 4.89
C ASN A 41 -1.07 -10.20 3.96
N LEU A 42 -1.55 -11.26 3.32
CA LEU A 42 -2.77 -11.27 2.52
C LEU A 42 -3.58 -12.56 2.72
N THR A 43 -4.59 -12.49 3.59
CA THR A 43 -5.59 -13.56 3.73
C THR A 43 -6.88 -13.22 3.00
N GLN A 44 -7.79 -14.19 2.87
CA GLN A 44 -9.09 -13.97 2.25
C GLN A 44 -9.92 -12.96 3.07
N ASP A 45 -10.15 -11.78 2.50
CA ASP A 45 -10.95 -10.70 3.05
C ASP A 45 -11.48 -9.83 1.90
N HIS A 46 -12.54 -9.05 2.13
CA HIS A 46 -13.09 -8.06 1.19
C HIS A 46 -13.42 -8.58 -0.22
N LEU A 47 -13.78 -9.86 -0.36
CA LEU A 47 -14.12 -10.45 -1.67
C LEU A 47 -15.44 -9.94 -2.24
N ASP A 48 -16.35 -9.48 -1.39
CA ASP A 48 -17.58 -8.79 -1.76
C ASP A 48 -17.28 -7.51 -2.57
N PHE A 49 -16.19 -6.82 -2.26
CA PHE A 49 -15.75 -5.63 -2.98
C PHE A 49 -14.84 -5.97 -4.18
N HIS A 50 -13.84 -6.84 -4.01
CA HIS A 50 -12.84 -7.12 -5.05
C HIS A 50 -13.23 -8.24 -6.01
N GLY A 51 -14.32 -8.97 -5.74
CA GLY A 51 -14.84 -10.09 -6.54
C GLY A 51 -14.01 -11.37 -6.50
N SER A 52 -12.71 -11.28 -6.22
CA SER A 52 -11.80 -12.43 -6.14
C SER A 52 -10.55 -12.09 -5.32
N PHE A 53 -9.86 -13.13 -4.84
CA PHE A 53 -8.57 -12.96 -4.17
C PHE A 53 -7.54 -12.30 -5.10
N GLU A 54 -7.55 -12.63 -6.39
CA GLU A 54 -6.70 -11.97 -7.40
C GLU A 54 -7.03 -10.49 -7.56
N GLY A 55 -8.31 -10.10 -7.48
CA GLY A 55 -8.73 -8.71 -7.46
C GLY A 55 -8.18 -7.97 -6.23
N TYR A 56 -8.26 -8.60 -5.07
CA TYR A 56 -7.75 -8.05 -3.81
C TYR A 56 -6.23 -7.89 -3.81
N LEU A 57 -5.50 -8.90 -4.28
CA LEU A 57 -4.06 -8.86 -4.47
C LEU A 57 -3.66 -7.74 -5.44
N ARG A 58 -4.34 -7.63 -6.59
CA ARG A 58 -4.08 -6.58 -7.59
C ARG A 58 -4.28 -5.19 -7.00
N ALA A 59 -5.31 -4.99 -6.19
CA ALA A 59 -5.54 -3.73 -5.50
C ALA A 59 -4.36 -3.35 -4.58
N LYS A 60 -3.79 -4.30 -3.83
CA LYS A 60 -2.61 -4.05 -2.98
C LYS A 60 -1.31 -3.88 -3.77
N ARG A 61 -1.12 -4.62 -4.87
CA ARG A 61 0.05 -4.50 -5.77
C ARG A 61 0.23 -3.08 -6.28
N ARG A 62 -0.87 -2.35 -6.48
CA ARG A 62 -0.86 -0.94 -6.90
C ARG A 62 0.09 -0.06 -6.07
N LEU A 63 0.16 -0.29 -4.76
CA LEU A 63 1.08 0.46 -3.88
C LEU A 63 2.55 0.29 -4.27
N PHE A 64 2.93 -0.89 -4.77
CA PHE A 64 4.31 -1.22 -5.13
C PHE A 64 4.63 -0.99 -6.62
N GLU A 65 3.60 -0.88 -7.47
CA GLU A 65 3.73 -0.71 -8.93
C GLU A 65 3.62 0.75 -9.38
N GLU A 66 2.68 1.51 -8.80
CA GLU A 66 2.30 2.84 -9.29
C GLU A 66 2.90 3.98 -8.47
N PHE A 67 3.33 3.73 -7.24
CA PHE A 67 3.90 4.75 -6.37
C PHE A 67 5.42 4.72 -6.44
N PRO A 68 6.07 5.89 -6.49
CA PRO A 68 7.53 5.97 -6.49
C PRO A 68 8.07 5.72 -5.08
N LEU A 69 8.47 4.48 -4.80
CA LEU A 69 8.98 4.04 -3.51
C LEU A 69 10.51 3.92 -3.54
N ASN A 70 11.19 4.39 -2.49
CA ASN A 70 12.64 4.20 -2.35
C ASN A 70 12.97 2.81 -1.79
N TRP A 71 12.09 2.23 -0.97
CA TRP A 71 12.26 0.89 -0.43
C TRP A 71 10.92 0.18 -0.19
N ALA A 72 10.98 -1.15 -0.09
CA ALA A 72 9.86 -1.98 0.33
C ALA A 72 10.33 -3.05 1.32
N ALA A 73 9.51 -3.33 2.34
CA ALA A 73 9.69 -4.46 3.24
C ALA A 73 8.49 -5.40 3.10
N MET A 74 8.73 -6.70 2.97
CA MET A 74 7.68 -7.68 2.74
C MET A 74 7.87 -8.86 3.67
N ASN A 75 6.79 -9.34 4.27
CA ASN A 75 6.78 -10.58 5.03
C ASN A 75 6.94 -11.78 4.10
N ILE A 76 8.05 -12.50 4.21
CA ILE A 76 8.36 -13.67 3.37
C ILE A 76 7.58 -14.93 3.77
N ASP A 77 6.94 -14.93 4.95
CA ASP A 77 6.13 -16.06 5.42
C ASP A 77 4.75 -16.11 4.75
N ASP A 78 4.34 -15.05 4.04
CA ASP A 78 3.04 -14.96 3.37
C ASP A 78 3.14 -15.33 1.89
N GLU A 79 2.34 -16.29 1.41
CA GLU A 79 2.42 -16.81 0.03
C GLU A 79 2.31 -15.74 -1.07
N ALA A 80 1.67 -14.60 -0.80
CA ALA A 80 1.53 -13.52 -1.78
C ALA A 80 2.80 -12.67 -1.94
N TRP A 81 3.79 -12.79 -1.04
CA TRP A 81 4.98 -11.92 -1.01
C TRP A 81 5.72 -11.92 -2.36
N GLY A 82 5.94 -13.09 -2.97
CA GLY A 82 6.71 -13.19 -4.22
C GLY A 82 6.02 -12.48 -5.39
N ARG A 83 4.68 -12.48 -5.39
CA ARG A 83 3.88 -11.79 -6.41
C ARG A 83 3.98 -10.27 -6.25
N LEU A 84 4.02 -9.76 -5.02
CA LEU A 84 4.23 -8.34 -4.71
C LEU A 84 5.68 -7.90 -4.96
N ALA A 85 6.65 -8.74 -4.60
CA ALA A 85 8.07 -8.46 -4.82
C ALA A 85 8.37 -8.32 -6.31
N SER A 86 7.80 -9.20 -7.14
CA SER A 86 7.94 -9.13 -8.61
C SER A 86 7.38 -7.85 -9.24
N SER A 87 6.49 -7.15 -8.52
CA SER A 87 5.85 -5.95 -9.01
C SER A 87 6.50 -4.66 -8.52
N PHE A 88 7.41 -4.74 -7.54
CA PHE A 88 8.11 -3.59 -7.00
C PHE A 88 9.00 -2.96 -8.07
N LYS A 89 8.72 -1.69 -8.39
CA LYS A 89 9.59 -0.85 -9.20
C LYS A 89 10.10 0.27 -8.30
N GLY A 90 11.31 0.07 -7.77
CA GLY A 90 12.00 1.13 -7.04
C GLY A 90 12.13 2.39 -7.90
N ARG A 91 12.25 3.53 -7.22
CA ARG A 91 12.51 4.82 -7.85
C ARG A 91 13.91 4.89 -8.48
#